data_AF-A0A061AAK3-F1
#
_entry.id   AF-A0A061AAK3-F1
#
_cell.length_a   1.000
_cell.length_b   1.000
_cell.length_c   1.000
_cell.angle_alpha   90.00
_cell.angle_beta   90.00
_cell.angle_gamma   90.00
#
_symmetry.space_group_name_H-M   'P 1'
#
loop_
_entity.id
_entity.type
_entity.pdbx_description
1 polymer ?
#
loop_
_entity_poly.entity_id
_entity_poly.type
_entity_poly.pdbx_seq_one_letter_code
_entity_poly.pdbx_strand_id
1 'polypeptide(L)'
;MNKTYLTVSQVMLGIAAGVIGLYVFLFGIILSVGSIYNGFVMGNFVVVMFIIALIVGLHILVMVRFQKAKTDYSMKQEVLIWSILLLISGNIIAGIFGILASNDKQEADSPVINSVEDKLKHLDQLYDKGLITLEEYQIRRKKIIESI
;
A
#
# COMPACT_ATOMS: atom_id res chain seq x y z
N MET A 1 6.32 -6.34 6.91
CA MET A 1 5.35 -5.42 6.29
C MET A 1 5.33 -4.13 7.08
N ASN A 2 5.33 -3.00 6.38
CA ASN A 2 5.32 -1.69 7.02
C ASN A 2 3.91 -1.31 7.46
N LYS A 3 3.67 -1.12 8.76
CA LYS A 3 2.34 -0.73 9.28
C LYS A 3 1.95 0.69 8.87
N THR A 4 2.93 1.58 8.68
CA THR A 4 2.71 2.98 8.30
C THR A 4 2.19 3.06 6.87
N TYR A 5 2.88 2.44 5.90
CA TYR A 5 2.44 2.43 4.49
C TYR A 5 1.07 1.78 4.32
N LEU A 6 0.80 0.74 5.09
CA LEU A 6 -0.50 0.06 5.09
C LEU A 6 -1.63 0.97 5.60
N THR A 7 -1.34 1.76 6.63
CA THR A 7 -2.28 2.75 7.16
C THR A 7 -2.53 3.89 6.17
N VAL A 8 -1.47 4.41 5.53
CA VAL A 8 -1.60 5.44 4.49
C VAL A 8 -2.45 4.92 3.33
N SER A 9 -2.21 3.70 2.85
CA SER A 9 -3.01 3.08 1.79
C SER A 9 -4.50 2.98 2.18
N GLN A 10 -4.80 2.57 3.41
CA GLN A 10 -6.18 2.50 3.91
C GLN A 10 -6.88 3.86 3.97
N VAL A 11 -6.18 4.90 4.43
CA VAL A 11 -6.73 6.26 4.49
C VAL A 11 -7.04 6.76 3.08
N MET A 12 -6.12 6.55 2.13
CA MET A 12 -6.33 6.93 0.73
C MET A 12 -7.50 6.17 0.10
N LEU A 13 -7.63 4.88 0.39
CA LEU A 13 -8.77 4.07 -0.05
C LEU A 13 -10.09 4.58 0.54
N GLY A 14 -10.10 4.97 1.81
CA GLY A 14 -11.28 5.53 2.48
C GLY A 14 -11.70 6.87 1.87
N ILE A 15 -10.75 7.75 1.56
CA ILE A 15 -11.02 9.02 0.86
C ILE A 15 -11.58 8.74 -0.53
N ALA A 16 -10.96 7.85 -1.30
CA ALA A 16 -11.41 7.50 -2.64
C ALA A 16 -12.84 6.91 -2.63
N ALA A 17 -13.12 5.99 -1.70
CA ALA A 17 -14.45 5.43 -1.52
C ALA A 17 -15.48 6.51 -1.13
N GLY A 18 -15.10 7.48 -0.28
CA GLY A 18 -15.96 8.61 0.08
C GLY A 18 -16.28 9.52 -1.11
N VAL A 19 -15.27 9.85 -1.93
CA VAL A 19 -15.45 10.67 -3.15
C VAL A 19 -16.31 9.95 -4.18
N ILE A 20 -16.04 8.67 -4.43
CA ILE A 20 -16.84 7.83 -5.35
C ILE A 20 -18.27 7.72 -4.84
N GLY A 21 -18.45 7.45 -3.54
CA GLY A 21 -19.77 7.35 -2.92
C GLY A 21 -20.58 8.65 -3.03
N LEU A 22 -19.95 9.80 -2.79
CA LEU A 22 -20.59 11.11 -2.96
C LEU A 22 -20.98 11.36 -4.42
N TYR A 23 -20.07 11.09 -5.36
CA TYR A 23 -20.32 11.27 -6.78
C TYR A 23 -21.49 10.41 -7.25
N VAL A 24 -21.50 9.14 -6.84
CA VAL A 24 -22.59 8.20 -7.12
C VAL A 24 -23.91 8.67 -6.53
N PHE A 25 -23.90 9.14 -5.30
CA PHE A 25 -25.11 9.60 -4.63
C PHE A 25 -25.72 10.79 -5.37
N LEU A 26 -24.90 11.79 -5.71
CA LEU A 26 -25.35 12.97 -6.47
C LEU A 26 -25.83 12.59 -7.87
N PHE A 27 -25.07 11.76 -8.59
CA PHE A 27 -25.45 11.29 -9.92
C PHE A 27 -26.73 10.44 -9.89
N GLY A 28 -26.88 9.61 -8.85
CA GLY A 28 -28.08 8.84 -8.59
C GLY A 28 -29.32 9.71 -8.39
N ILE A 29 -29.20 10.81 -7.64
CA ILE A 29 -30.28 11.80 -7.49
C ILE A 29 -30.64 12.41 -8.84
N ILE A 30 -29.65 12.84 -9.62
CA ILE A 30 -29.89 13.44 -10.95
C ILE A 30 -30.62 12.45 -11.88
N LEU A 31 -30.18 11.19 -11.93
CA LEU A 31 -30.83 10.14 -12.72
C LEU A 31 -32.24 9.84 -12.23
N SER A 32 -32.47 9.83 -10.92
CA SER A 32 -33.77 9.57 -10.32
C SER A 32 -34.77 10.70 -10.63
N VAL A 33 -34.33 11.97 -10.57
CA VAL A 33 -35.16 13.10 -10.99
C VAL A 33 -35.44 13.02 -12.49
N GLY A 34 -34.42 12.75 -13.33
CA GLY A 34 -34.59 12.64 -14.77
C GLY A 34 -35.51 11.48 -15.21
N SER A 35 -35.54 10.36 -14.48
CA SER A 35 -36.40 9.22 -14.79
C SER A 35 -37.87 9.49 -14.48
N ILE A 36 -38.16 10.26 -13.41
CA ILE A 36 -39.52 10.71 -13.07
C ILE A 36 -40.11 11.57 -14.19
N TYR A 37 -39.30 12.43 -14.82
CA TYR A 37 -39.77 13.33 -15.89
C TYR A 37 -39.94 12.65 -17.27
N ASN A 38 -39.14 11.63 -17.59
CA ASN A 38 -39.10 11.03 -18.93
C ASN A 38 -39.73 9.62 -19.02
N GLY A 39 -40.34 9.11 -17.95
CA GLY A 39 -40.91 7.75 -17.91
C GLY A 39 -39.85 6.64 -18.08
N PHE A 40 -38.59 6.96 -17.81
CA PHE A 40 -37.46 6.07 -18.04
C PHE A 40 -37.42 4.96 -16.97
N VAL A 41 -37.22 3.73 -17.42
CA VAL A 41 -37.47 2.46 -16.72
C VAL A 41 -36.65 2.33 -15.43
N MET A 42 -37.34 2.20 -14.29
CA MET A 42 -36.77 1.96 -12.95
C MET A 42 -35.72 0.84 -12.91
N GLY A 43 -35.81 -0.15 -13.80
CA GLY A 43 -34.87 -1.27 -13.89
C GLY A 43 -33.42 -0.85 -14.12
N ASN A 44 -33.16 0.15 -14.99
CA ASN A 44 -31.79 0.59 -15.28
C ASN A 44 -31.13 1.27 -14.07
N PHE A 45 -31.92 2.02 -13.29
CA PHE A 45 -31.45 2.68 -12.08
C PHE A 45 -31.03 1.67 -10.99
N VAL A 46 -31.86 0.64 -10.78
CA VAL A 46 -31.57 -0.42 -9.81
C VAL A 46 -30.29 -1.20 -10.19
N VAL A 47 -30.12 -1.51 -11.47
CA VAL A 47 -28.91 -2.20 -11.96
C VAL A 47 -27.65 -1.36 -11.74
N VAL A 48 -27.69 -0.06 -12.04
CA VAL A 48 -26.56 0.86 -11.81
C VAL A 48 -26.22 0.94 -10.32
N MET A 49 -27.22 1.08 -9.45
CA MET A 49 -27.02 1.09 -7.99
C MET A 49 -26.42 -0.22 -7.48
N PHE A 50 -26.85 -1.36 -8.02
CA PHE A 50 -26.32 -2.67 -7.66
C PHE A 50 -24.85 -2.83 -8.06
N ILE A 51 -24.48 -2.45 -9.29
CA ILE A 51 -23.09 -2.48 -9.76
C ILE A 51 -22.20 -1.61 -8.87
N ILE A 52 -22.69 -0.44 -8.47
CA ILE A 52 -21.92 0.46 -7.62
C ILE A 52 -21.77 -0.10 -6.20
N ALA A 53 -22.84 -0.67 -5.63
CA ALA A 53 -22.77 -1.34 -4.34
C ALA A 53 -21.71 -2.46 -4.33
N LEU A 54 -21.60 -3.22 -5.43
CA LEU A 54 -20.54 -4.23 -5.58
C LEU A 54 -19.14 -3.61 -5.61
N ILE A 55 -18.94 -2.51 -6.35
CA ILE A 55 -17.65 -1.82 -6.42
C ILE A 55 -17.25 -1.29 -5.04
N VAL A 56 -18.17 -0.61 -4.33
CA VAL A 56 -17.91 -0.09 -2.98
C VAL A 56 -17.64 -1.23 -2.00
N GLY A 57 -18.43 -2.31 -2.05
CA GLY A 57 -18.22 -3.50 -1.24
C GLY A 57 -16.84 -4.12 -1.44
N LEU A 58 -16.33 -4.14 -2.68
CA LEU A 58 -14.99 -4.61 -2.98
C LEU A 58 -13.91 -3.73 -2.34
N HIS A 59 -14.07 -2.40 -2.35
CA HIS A 59 -13.13 -1.49 -1.67
C HIS A 59 -13.12 -1.70 -0.15
N ILE A 60 -14.28 -1.91 0.47
CA ILE A 60 -14.39 -2.21 1.90
C ILE A 60 -13.70 -3.54 2.22
N LEU A 61 -13.87 -4.57 1.38
CA LEU A 61 -13.21 -5.86 1.56
C LEU A 61 -11.69 -5.73 1.55
N VAL A 62 -11.14 -4.96 0.60
CA VAL A 62 -9.70 -4.65 0.54
C VAL A 62 -9.24 -3.96 1.83
N MET A 63 -10.03 -2.99 2.31
CA MET A 63 -9.72 -2.27 3.55
C MET A 63 -9.62 -3.21 4.77
N VAL A 64 -10.57 -4.14 4.91
CA VAL A 64 -10.60 -5.14 5.98
C VAL A 64 -9.42 -6.10 5.86
N ARG A 65 -9.10 -6.57 4.64
CA ARG A 65 -7.93 -7.42 4.39
C ARG A 65 -6.64 -6.72 4.78
N PHE A 66 -6.52 -5.44 4.46
CA PHE A 66 -5.38 -4.61 4.84
C PHE A 66 -5.28 -4.46 6.37
N GLN A 67 -6.41 -4.35 7.06
CA GLN A 67 -6.43 -4.25 8.52
C GLN A 67 -5.94 -5.56 9.16
N LYS A 68 -6.40 -6.70 8.64
CA LYS A 68 -5.96 -8.03 9.08
C LYS A 68 -4.47 -8.27 8.83
N ALA A 69 -3.94 -7.75 7.72
CA ALA A 69 -2.53 -7.86 7.38
C ALA A 69 -1.61 -7.03 8.28
N LYS A 70 -2.14 -6.12 9.13
CA LYS A 70 -1.34 -5.45 10.18
C LYS A 70 -0.96 -6.39 11.32
N THR A 71 -1.76 -7.44 11.54
CA THR A 71 -1.57 -8.42 12.63
C THR A 71 -1.00 -9.74 12.13
N ASP A 72 -1.24 -10.10 10.86
CA ASP A 72 -0.79 -11.36 10.27
C ASP A 72 0.24 -11.14 9.17
N TYR A 73 1.47 -11.63 9.42
CA TYR A 73 2.60 -11.47 8.49
C TYR A 73 2.52 -12.42 7.28
N SER A 74 1.77 -13.52 7.40
CA SER A 74 1.60 -14.49 6.31
C SER A 74 0.81 -13.91 5.12
N MET A 75 0.09 -12.81 5.34
CA MET A 75 -0.75 -12.14 4.34
C MET A 75 0.01 -11.25 3.35
N LYS A 76 1.35 -11.30 3.31
CA LYS A 76 2.16 -10.48 2.39
C LYS A 76 1.73 -10.61 0.92
N GLN A 77 1.54 -11.85 0.45
CA GLN A 77 1.12 -12.12 -0.93
C GLN A 77 -0.30 -11.61 -1.21
N GLU A 78 -1.23 -11.79 -0.26
CA GLU A 78 -2.59 -11.26 -0.41
C GLU A 78 -2.59 -9.74 -0.54
N VAL A 79 -1.85 -9.03 0.32
CA VAL A 79 -1.77 -7.57 0.25
C VAL A 79 -1.18 -7.10 -1.06
N LEU A 80 -0.15 -7.79 -1.58
CA LEU A 80 0.43 -7.48 -2.87
C LEU A 80 -0.59 -7.64 -4.01
N ILE A 81 -1.34 -8.75 -4.03
CA ILE A 81 -2.40 -9.02 -5.04
C ILE A 81 -3.48 -7.93 -4.98
N TRP A 82 -3.99 -7.63 -3.79
CA TRP A 82 -4.98 -6.58 -3.61
C TRP A 82 -4.46 -5.20 -4.00
N SER A 83 -3.18 -4.91 -3.76
CA SER A 83 -2.54 -3.65 -4.15
C SER A 83 -2.42 -3.49 -5.67
N ILE A 84 -2.11 -4.58 -6.38
CA ILE A 84 -2.12 -4.59 -7.86
C ILE A 84 -3.54 -4.35 -8.37
N LEU A 85 -4.53 -5.00 -7.75
CA LEU A 85 -5.93 -4.80 -8.13
C LEU A 85 -6.38 -3.34 -7.93
N LEU A 86 -5.90 -2.66 -6.89
CA LEU A 86 -6.13 -1.22 -6.68
C LEU A 86 -5.50 -0.33 -7.75
N LEU A 87 -4.31 -0.69 -8.25
CA LEU A 87 -3.68 0.04 -9.35
C LEU A 87 -4.52 -0.04 -10.62
N ILE A 88 -5.01 -1.23 -10.94
CA ILE A 88 -5.84 -1.47 -12.13
C ILE A 88 -7.20 -0.77 -12.00
N SER A 89 -7.75 -0.69 -10.78
CA SER A 89 -9.04 -0.04 -10.52
C SER A 89 -8.98 1.49 -10.41
N GLY A 90 -7.82 2.11 -10.68
CA GLY A 90 -7.63 3.56 -10.66
C GLY A 90 -7.29 4.15 -9.29
N ASN A 91 -7.20 3.34 -8.23
CA ASN A 91 -6.76 3.77 -6.90
C ASN A 91 -5.23 3.71 -6.78
N ILE A 92 -4.55 4.45 -7.66
CA ILE A 92 -3.09 4.37 -7.88
C ILE A 92 -2.31 4.60 -6.57
N ILE A 93 -2.67 5.65 -5.82
CA ILE A 93 -1.97 6.01 -4.58
C ILE A 93 -2.10 4.87 -3.55
N ALA A 94 -3.31 4.35 -3.34
CA ALA A 94 -3.55 3.26 -2.40
C ALA A 94 -2.82 1.98 -2.84
N GLY A 95 -2.78 1.68 -4.14
CA GLY A 95 -2.06 0.55 -4.70
C GLY A 95 -0.54 0.65 -4.54
N ILE A 96 0.07 1.81 -4.81
CA ILE A 96 1.51 2.03 -4.62
C ILE A 96 1.90 1.83 -3.15
N PHE A 97 1.17 2.45 -2.22
CA PHE A 97 1.46 2.30 -0.79
C PHE A 97 1.21 0.88 -0.28
N GLY A 98 0.25 0.16 -0.84
CA GLY A 98 0.03 -1.25 -0.52
C GLY A 98 1.17 -2.14 -1.01
N ILE A 99 1.70 -1.90 -2.22
CA ILE A 99 2.89 -2.59 -2.74
C ILE A 99 4.08 -2.29 -1.83
N LEU A 100 4.36 -1.02 -1.53
CA LEU A 100 5.45 -0.64 -0.63
C LEU A 100 5.31 -1.31 0.74
N ALA A 101 4.10 -1.36 1.30
CA ALA A 101 3.85 -2.04 2.58
C ALA A 101 4.17 -3.54 2.53
N SER A 102 3.84 -4.21 1.41
CA SER A 102 4.10 -5.64 1.19
C SER A 102 5.57 -5.96 0.90
N ASN A 103 6.23 -5.08 0.13
CA ASN A 103 7.62 -5.22 -0.29
C ASN A 103 8.62 -4.63 0.69
N ASP A 104 8.16 -4.01 1.77
CA ASP A 104 9.01 -3.64 2.89
C ASP A 104 9.69 -4.91 3.40
N LYS A 105 10.95 -5.06 3.00
CA LYS A 105 11.91 -5.88 3.72
C LYS A 105 11.99 -5.15 5.05
N GLN A 106 11.37 -5.74 6.07
CA GLN A 106 11.68 -5.31 7.41
C GLN A 106 13.20 -5.26 7.49
N GLU A 107 13.77 -4.09 7.79
CA GLU A 107 15.04 -3.98 8.51
C GLU A 107 14.87 -4.56 9.94
N ALA A 108 14.24 -5.73 10.03
CA ALA A 108 14.32 -6.66 11.14
C ALA A 108 15.18 -7.85 10.66
N ASP A 109 16.29 -7.50 10.03
CA ASP A 109 17.59 -7.98 10.44
C ASP A 109 18.47 -6.74 10.29
N SER A 110 18.69 -6.00 11.38
CA SER A 110 20.10 -5.84 11.71
C SER A 110 20.54 -7.29 11.84
N PRO A 111 21.32 -7.89 10.90
CA PRO A 111 21.95 -9.14 11.24
C PRO A 111 22.58 -8.85 12.59
N VAL A 112 22.33 -9.66 13.60
CA VAL A 112 23.04 -9.49 14.86
C VAL A 112 24.51 -9.50 14.43
N ILE A 113 25.15 -8.31 14.35
CA ILE A 113 26.44 -8.14 13.68
C ILE A 113 27.49 -8.60 14.68
N ASN A 114 27.43 -9.89 15.00
CA ASN A 114 28.30 -10.57 15.92
C ASN A 114 29.63 -10.85 15.25
N SER A 115 29.62 -11.07 13.92
CA SER A 115 30.83 -11.29 13.15
C SER A 115 31.40 -9.98 12.61
N VAL A 116 32.72 -9.84 12.77
CA VAL A 116 33.54 -8.80 12.14
C VAL A 116 33.34 -8.80 10.62
N GLU A 117 33.15 -9.98 10.03
CA GLU A 117 32.97 -10.17 8.59
C GLU A 117 31.68 -9.50 8.07
N ASP A 118 30.58 -9.63 8.81
CA ASP A 118 29.31 -8.99 8.46
C ASP A 118 29.38 -7.46 8.57
N LYS A 119 30.12 -6.96 9.58
CA LYS A 119 30.42 -5.53 9.78
C LYS A 119 31.21 -4.96 8.59
N LEU A 120 32.20 -5.69 8.10
CA LEU A 120 33.00 -5.30 6.94
C LEU A 120 32.17 -5.34 5.64
N LYS A 121 31.39 -6.40 5.44
CA LYS A 121 30.53 -6.54 4.26
C LYS A 121 29.47 -5.46 4.16
N HIS A 122 28.88 -5.05 5.29
CA HIS A 122 27.96 -3.91 5.32
C HIS A 122 28.68 -2.59 5.00
N LEU A 123 29.90 -2.40 5.50
CA LEU A 123 30.70 -1.21 5.21
C LEU A 123 31.07 -1.11 3.72
N ASP A 124 31.42 -2.23 3.09
CA ASP A 124 31.69 -2.31 1.65
C ASP A 124 30.45 -1.92 0.83
N GLN A 125 29.27 -2.42 1.20
CA GLN A 125 28.02 -2.05 0.53
C GLN A 125 27.69 -0.55 0.63
N LEU A 126 28.04 0.11 1.73
CA LEU A 126 27.84 1.56 1.87
C LEU A 126 28.76 2.34 0.93
N TYR A 127 30.00 1.88 0.77
CA TYR A 127 30.98 2.49 -0.12
C TYR A 127 30.61 2.28 -1.60
N ASP A 128 30.24 1.05 -1.98
CA ASP A 128 29.84 0.71 -3.36
C ASP A 128 28.60 1.49 -3.82
N LYS A 129 27.70 1.82 -2.89
CA LYS A 129 26.51 2.66 -3.15
C LYS A 129 26.82 4.16 -3.17
N GLY A 130 28.06 4.57 -2.92
CA GLY A 130 28.46 5.98 -2.83
C GLY A 130 27.86 6.72 -1.64
N LEU A 131 27.43 6.02 -0.58
CA LEU A 131 26.81 6.61 0.61
C LEU A 131 27.84 7.15 1.61
N ILE A 132 29.10 6.72 1.48
CA ILE A 132 30.23 7.15 2.31
C ILE A 132 31.45 7.43 1.43
N THR A 133 32.33 8.32 1.90
CA THR A 133 33.59 8.64 1.21
C THR A 133 34.68 7.60 1.49
N LEU A 134 35.74 7.57 0.67
CA LEU A 134 36.88 6.67 0.85
C LEU A 134 37.55 6.87 2.22
N GLU A 135 37.68 8.11 2.67
CA GLU A 135 38.27 8.45 3.96
C GLU A 135 37.43 7.88 5.12
N GLU A 136 36.12 8.04 5.04
CA GLU A 136 35.19 7.54 6.06
C GLU A 136 35.13 6.00 6.08
N TYR A 137 35.22 5.37 4.90
CA TYR A 137 35.38 3.92 4.77
C TYR A 137 36.63 3.43 5.51
N GLN A 138 37.79 4.06 5.28
CA GLN A 138 39.04 3.63 5.91
C GLN A 138 39.02 3.77 7.44
N ILE A 139 38.46 4.88 7.96
CA ILE A 139 38.33 5.12 9.41
C ILE A 139 37.45 4.03 10.04
N ARG A 140 36.29 3.76 9.44
CA ARG A 140 35.34 2.77 9.96
C ARG A 140 35.88 1.34 9.86
N ARG A 141 36.58 1.01 8.77
CA ARG A 141 37.24 -0.30 8.58
C ARG A 141 38.32 -0.54 9.64
N LYS A 142 39.15 0.47 9.91
CA LYS A 142 40.18 0.41 10.96
C LYS A 142 39.56 0.19 12.33
N LYS A 143 38.50 0.93 12.68
CA LYS A 143 37.78 0.79 13.95
C LYS A 143 37.17 -0.60 14.15
N ILE A 144 36.70 -1.24 13.07
CA ILE A 144 36.15 -2.61 13.12
C ILE A 144 37.27 -3.63 13.39
N ILE A 145 38.42 -3.49 12.74
CA ILE A 145 39.58 -4.39 12.94
C ILE A 145 40.20 -4.20 14.33
N GLU A 146 40.26 -2.98 14.85
CA GLU A 146 40.74 -2.69 16.21
C GLU A 146 39.79 -3.14 17.31
N SER A 147 38.54 -3.49 16.97
CA SER A 147 37.55 -4.01 17.92
C SER A 147 37.57 -5.53 18.09
N ILE A 148 38.54 -6.19 17.45
CA ILE A 148 38.86 -7.62 17.58
C ILE A 148 39.84 -7.81 18.74
#